data_AF-A0A962WMI5-F1
#
_entry.id   AF-A0A962WMI5-F1
#
_cell.length_a   1.000
_cell.length_b   1.000
_cell.length_c   1.000
_cell.angle_alpha   90.00
_cell.angle_beta   90.00
_cell.angle_gamma   90.00
#
_symmetry.space_group_name_H-M   'P 1'
#
loop_
_entity.id
_entity.type
_entity.pdbx_description
1 polymer ?
#
loop_
_entity_poly.entity_id
_entity_poly.type
_entity_poly.pdbx_seq_one_letter_code
_entity_poly.pdbx_strand_id
1 'polypeptide(L)'
;MGVLLAVLAWHPVQAADTPLGFDDDPALQARYDGLLAELRCLVCQNQSLADSHADLAQDLRDEVHRMLAAGASDAEVREFMVARYGDFVLYEPPLKATTVVLWTGPAILVLVAAAIVVRRARGGREAAPPLDEAERARLAALVDAERQRHS
;
A
#
# COMPACT_ATOMS: atom_id res chain seq x y z
N MET A 1 -50.99 -2.24 32.42
CA MET A 1 -49.68 -1.69 32.81
C MET A 1 -48.85 -1.56 31.55
N GLY A 2 -48.93 -0.39 30.92
CA GLY A 2 -48.23 -0.10 29.66
C GLY A 2 -46.86 0.50 29.94
N VAL A 3 -45.88 0.15 29.11
CA VAL A 3 -44.58 0.82 29.06
C VAL A 3 -44.37 1.25 27.61
N LEU A 4 -44.63 2.53 27.37
CA LEU A 4 -44.23 3.28 26.18
C LEU A 4 -42.70 3.45 26.25
N LEU A 5 -41.96 2.73 25.41
CA LEU A 5 -40.54 2.97 25.17
C LEU A 5 -40.38 4.17 24.23
N ALA A 6 -40.05 5.32 24.81
CA ALA A 6 -39.61 6.50 24.06
C ALA A 6 -38.24 6.22 23.44
N VAL A 7 -38.20 6.03 22.13
CA VAL A 7 -36.96 6.05 21.35
C VAL A 7 -36.49 7.50 21.31
N LEU A 8 -35.55 7.85 22.19
CA LEU A 8 -34.82 9.10 22.11
C LEU A 8 -33.94 9.03 20.86
N ALA A 9 -34.33 9.79 19.82
CA ALA A 9 -33.58 9.94 18.60
C ALA A 9 -32.23 10.60 18.90
N TRP A 10 -31.16 9.79 18.86
CA TRP A 10 -29.79 10.27 18.87
C TRP A 10 -29.48 10.84 17.49
N HIS A 11 -29.69 12.14 17.31
CA HIS A 11 -29.16 12.83 16.13
C HIS A 11 -27.68 13.12 16.39
N PRO A 12 -26.74 12.58 15.58
CA PRO A 12 -25.39 13.12 15.59
C PRO A 12 -25.48 14.58 15.16
N VAL A 13 -25.06 15.48 16.04
CA VAL A 13 -24.86 16.87 15.65
C VAL A 13 -23.67 16.88 14.70
N GLN A 14 -23.92 17.12 13.42
CA GLN A 14 -22.87 17.36 12.46
C GLN A 14 -22.54 18.85 12.60
N ALA A 15 -21.36 19.16 13.13
CA ALA A 15 -20.80 20.49 12.95
C ALA A 15 -20.60 20.66 11.43
N ALA A 16 -21.27 21.64 10.84
CA ALA A 16 -21.07 21.96 9.44
C ALA A 16 -19.69 22.63 9.32
N ASP A 17 -18.69 21.84 8.96
CA ASP A 17 -17.38 22.34 8.57
C ASP A 17 -17.59 23.27 7.37
N THR A 18 -17.22 24.54 7.52
CA THR A 18 -17.23 25.46 6.37
C THR A 18 -16.07 25.06 5.48
N PRO A 19 -16.26 24.72 4.19
CA PRO A 19 -15.15 24.42 3.32
C PRO A 19 -14.29 25.68 3.19
N LEU A 20 -13.08 25.66 3.74
CA LEU A 20 -12.06 26.63 3.38
C LEU A 20 -11.58 26.30 1.96
N GLY A 21 -11.49 27.32 1.13
CA GLY A 21 -11.14 27.18 -0.28
C GLY A 21 -10.86 28.53 -0.93
N PHE A 22 -10.44 28.46 -2.18
CA PHE A 22 -10.08 29.59 -3.02
C PHE A 22 -11.07 29.71 -4.17
N ASP A 23 -12.33 30.07 -3.86
CA ASP A 23 -13.42 30.16 -4.84
C ASP A 23 -13.11 31.10 -6.02
N ASP A 24 -12.31 32.15 -5.75
CA ASP A 24 -11.92 33.15 -6.75
C ASP A 24 -10.69 32.75 -7.59
N ASP A 25 -9.94 31.71 -7.19
CA ASP A 25 -8.72 31.24 -7.87
C ASP A 25 -8.75 29.70 -8.04
N PRO A 26 -9.24 29.21 -9.19
CA PRO A 26 -9.31 27.78 -9.48
C PRO A 26 -7.96 27.07 -9.47
N ALA A 27 -6.86 27.77 -9.80
CA ALA A 27 -5.54 27.18 -9.80
C ALA A 27 -5.04 26.97 -8.36
N LEU A 28 -5.30 27.95 -7.49
CA LEU A 28 -4.98 27.83 -6.07
C LEU A 28 -5.86 26.80 -5.36
N GLN A 29 -7.14 26.71 -5.73
CA GLN A 29 -8.05 25.66 -5.25
C GLN A 29 -7.53 24.27 -5.61
N ALA A 30 -7.11 24.04 -6.86
CA ALA A 30 -6.55 22.76 -7.29
C ALA A 30 -5.28 22.37 -6.51
N ARG A 31 -4.43 23.34 -6.17
CA ARG A 31 -3.25 23.12 -5.33
C ARG A 31 -3.64 22.73 -3.90
N TYR A 32 -4.61 23.44 -3.32
CA TYR A 32 -5.14 23.14 -1.99
C TYR A 32 -5.69 21.71 -1.93
N ASP A 33 -6.58 21.34 -2.85
CA ASP A 33 -7.18 20.00 -2.90
C ASP A 33 -6.14 18.90 -3.11
N GLY A 34 -5.14 19.14 -3.96
CA GLY A 34 -4.00 18.23 -4.16
C GLY A 34 -3.20 18.00 -2.88
N LEU A 35 -2.87 19.07 -2.15
CA LEU A 35 -2.17 18.98 -0.87
C LEU A 35 -2.99 18.22 0.19
N LEU A 36 -4.30 18.44 0.24
CA LEU A 36 -5.17 17.72 1.19
C LEU A 36 -5.26 16.21 0.90
N ALA A 37 -5.21 15.82 -0.38
CA ALA A 37 -5.17 14.41 -0.77
C ALA A 37 -3.80 13.75 -0.48
N GLU A 38 -2.72 14.52 -0.61
CA GLU A 38 -1.35 14.04 -0.34
C GLU A 38 -0.98 13.97 1.15
N LEU A 39 -1.70 14.70 2.00
CA LEU A 39 -1.48 14.71 3.45
C LEU A 39 -2.45 13.76 4.15
N ARG A 40 -1.98 13.02 5.16
CA ARG A 40 -2.79 12.07 5.93
C ARG A 40 -3.24 12.63 7.27
N CYS A 41 -4.42 12.21 7.73
CA CYS A 41 -4.85 12.44 9.10
C CYS A 41 -4.12 11.47 10.06
N LEU A 42 -3.28 12.01 10.94
CA LEU A 42 -2.43 11.25 11.87
C LEU A 42 -3.20 10.48 12.94
N VAL A 43 -4.43 10.89 13.22
CA VAL A 43 -5.31 10.29 14.24
C VAL A 43 -6.39 9.40 13.64
N CYS A 44 -6.45 9.31 12.30
CA CYS A 44 -7.48 8.57 11.58
C CYS A 44 -6.91 7.28 10.99
N GLN A 45 -7.80 6.32 10.72
CA GLN A 45 -7.39 5.06 10.10
C GLN A 45 -7.25 5.21 8.59
N ASN A 46 -6.01 5.46 8.13
CA ASN A 46 -5.65 5.47 6.71
C ASN A 46 -6.53 6.40 5.86
N GLN A 47 -6.69 7.64 6.31
CA GLN A 47 -7.48 8.69 5.63
C GLN A 47 -6.61 9.90 5.31
N SER A 48 -6.90 10.54 4.18
CA SER A 48 -6.31 11.82 3.80
C SER A 48 -6.89 12.98 4.64
N LEU A 49 -6.28 14.16 4.57
CA LEU A 49 -6.89 15.38 5.10
C LEU A 49 -8.10 15.81 4.27
N ALA A 50 -8.21 15.39 3.01
CA ALA A 50 -9.41 15.65 2.20
C ALA A 50 -10.63 14.86 2.72
N ASP A 51 -10.43 13.60 3.12
CA ASP A 51 -11.53 12.68 3.47
C ASP A 51 -11.89 12.66 4.96
N SER A 52 -11.00 13.16 5.83
CA SER A 52 -11.19 13.10 7.27
C SER A 52 -12.06 14.24 7.81
N HIS A 53 -12.89 13.91 8.81
CA HIS A 53 -13.67 14.87 9.61
C HIS A 53 -13.17 15.01 11.06
N ALA A 54 -11.94 14.56 11.35
CA ALA A 54 -11.37 14.73 12.69
C ALA A 54 -11.00 16.19 12.94
N ASP A 55 -11.10 16.65 14.19
CA ASP A 55 -10.70 18.02 14.58
C ASP A 55 -9.25 18.34 14.15
N LEU A 56 -8.33 17.38 14.31
CA LEU A 56 -6.94 17.55 13.86
C LEU A 56 -6.86 17.73 12.33
N ALA A 57 -7.72 17.09 11.55
CA ALA A 57 -7.73 17.27 10.11
C ALA A 57 -8.17 18.69 9.74
N GLN A 58 -9.11 19.29 10.47
CA GLN A 58 -9.49 20.69 10.29
C GLN A 58 -8.33 21.63 10.60
N ASP A 59 -7.67 21.46 11.74
CA ASP A 59 -6.53 22.31 12.12
C ASP A 59 -5.42 22.31 11.06
N LEU A 60 -5.18 21.15 10.43
CA LEU A 60 -4.21 20.99 9.36
C LEU A 60 -4.69 21.58 8.03
N ARG A 61 -5.98 21.43 7.67
CA ARG A 61 -6.59 22.08 6.50
C ARG A 61 -6.47 23.60 6.59
N ASP A 62 -6.79 24.16 7.75
CA ASP A 62 -6.67 25.59 8.03
C ASP A 62 -5.23 26.07 7.87
N GLU A 63 -4.25 25.29 8.31
CA GLU A 63 -2.83 25.63 8.16
C GLU A 63 -2.36 25.58 6.71
N VAL A 64 -2.75 24.56 5.94
CA VAL A 64 -2.47 24.49 4.49
C VAL A 64 -3.08 25.71 3.79
N HIS A 65 -4.34 26.02 4.08
CA HIS A 65 -5.02 27.17 3.51
C HIS A 65 -4.30 28.48 3.83
N ARG A 66 -3.91 28.70 5.10
CA ARG A 66 -3.14 29.88 5.53
C ARG A 66 -1.82 30.01 4.76
N MET A 67 -1.07 28.93 4.61
CA MET A 67 0.22 28.95 3.92
C MET A 67 0.06 29.26 2.43
N LEU A 68 -0.92 28.65 1.76
CA LEU A 68 -1.20 28.91 0.35
C LEU A 68 -1.69 30.35 0.12
N ALA A 69 -2.55 30.87 1.01
CA ALA A 69 -2.99 32.26 0.98
C ALA A 69 -1.82 33.24 1.20
N ALA A 70 -0.80 32.84 1.95
CA ALA A 70 0.44 33.59 2.16
C ALA A 70 1.43 33.47 0.99
N GLY A 71 1.09 32.73 -0.08
CA GLY A 71 1.93 32.58 -1.27
C GLY A 71 2.97 31.46 -1.18
N ALA A 72 2.87 30.56 -0.20
CA ALA A 72 3.78 29.42 -0.11
C ALA A 72 3.63 28.45 -1.30
N SER A 73 4.73 27.84 -1.69
CA SER A 73 4.77 26.73 -2.65
C SER A 73 4.35 25.42 -2.00
N ASP A 74 3.92 24.45 -2.81
CA ASP A 74 3.50 23.13 -2.30
C ASP A 74 4.65 22.38 -1.60
N ALA A 75 5.90 22.63 -2.04
CA ALA A 75 7.09 22.09 -1.41
C ALA A 75 7.30 22.65 0.00
N GLU A 76 7.14 23.96 0.19
CA GLU A 76 7.24 24.61 1.49
C GLU A 76 6.12 24.15 2.45
N VAL A 77 4.90 23.96 1.94
CA VAL A 77 3.80 23.39 2.72
C VAL A 77 4.15 21.98 3.20
N ARG A 78 4.59 21.10 2.29
CA ARG A 78 5.00 19.72 2.65
C ARG A 78 6.15 19.72 3.64
N GLU A 79 7.17 20.55 3.44
CA GLU A 79 8.33 20.65 4.31
C GLU A 79 7.92 21.13 5.72
N PHE A 80 7.07 22.14 5.82
CA PHE A 80 6.52 22.61 7.09
C PHE A 80 5.75 21.50 7.82
N MET A 81 4.87 20.80 7.10
CA MET A 81 4.08 19.70 7.67
C MET A 81 5.00 18.60 8.17
N VAL A 82 6.01 18.19 7.40
CA VAL A 82 6.98 17.16 7.81
C VAL A 82 7.84 17.64 8.99
N ALA A 83 8.27 18.90 9.00
CA ALA A 83 9.09 19.44 10.08
C ALA A 83 8.34 19.42 11.43
N ARG A 84 7.02 19.60 11.41
CA ARG A 84 6.20 19.68 12.62
C ARG A 84 5.55 18.35 13.02
N TYR A 85 5.17 17.53 12.05
CA TYR A 85 4.39 16.31 12.26
C TYR A 85 5.11 15.02 11.81
N GLY A 86 6.29 15.14 11.22
CA GLY A 86 7.12 14.03 10.76
C GLY A 86 6.72 13.50 9.38
N ASP A 87 7.52 12.55 8.86
CA ASP A 87 7.29 11.93 7.54
C ASP A 87 5.95 11.18 7.45
N PHE A 88 5.38 10.82 8.60
CA PHE A 88 4.07 10.18 8.69
C PHE A 88 2.92 11.14 8.38
N VAL A 89 3.13 12.42 8.10
CA VAL A 89 2.06 13.30 7.62
C VAL A 89 1.83 13.17 6.12
N LEU A 90 2.86 12.79 5.35
CA LEU A 90 2.72 12.55 3.91
C LEU A 90 2.05 11.20 3.70
N TYR A 91 1.05 11.10 2.85
CA TYR A 91 0.40 9.84 2.53
C TYR A 91 1.38 8.88 1.84
N GLU A 92 2.20 9.41 0.94
CA GLU A 92 3.30 8.69 0.31
C GLU A 92 4.63 8.92 1.05
N PRO A 93 5.28 7.87 1.60
CA PRO A 93 6.55 8.03 2.26
C PRO A 93 7.65 8.43 1.25
N PRO A 94 8.50 9.41 1.58
CA PRO A 94 9.55 9.85 0.67
C PRO A 94 10.65 8.79 0.49
N LEU A 95 11.27 8.78 -0.69
CA LEU A 95 12.48 8.01 -0.96
C LEU A 95 13.67 8.68 -0.25
N LYS A 96 14.08 8.11 0.88
CA LYS A 96 15.21 8.56 1.69
C LYS A 96 16.18 7.40 1.93
N ALA A 97 17.41 7.71 2.33
CA ALA A 97 18.38 6.68 2.72
C ALA A 97 17.85 5.77 3.84
N THR A 98 16.99 6.30 4.73
CA THR A 98 16.35 5.53 5.81
C THR A 98 15.24 4.60 5.32
N THR A 99 14.54 4.96 4.24
CA THR A 99 13.42 4.16 3.69
C THR A 99 13.84 3.25 2.53
N VAL A 100 15.04 3.43 1.96
CA VAL A 100 15.51 2.72 0.74
C VAL A 100 15.43 1.20 0.82
N VAL A 101 15.62 0.63 2.01
CA VAL A 101 15.52 -0.82 2.24
C VAL A 101 14.09 -1.31 2.02
N LEU A 102 13.08 -0.53 2.42
CA LEU A 102 11.67 -0.87 2.20
C LEU A 102 11.34 -0.91 0.70
N TRP A 103 11.92 0.01 -0.07
CA TRP A 103 11.70 0.13 -1.52
C TRP A 103 12.45 -0.91 -2.34
N THR A 104 13.70 -1.20 -1.98
CA THR A 104 14.57 -2.13 -2.73
C THR A 104 14.47 -3.58 -2.25
N GLY A 105 14.00 -3.80 -1.03
CA GLY A 105 13.88 -5.13 -0.39
C GLY A 105 13.11 -6.15 -1.23
N PRO A 106 11.89 -5.86 -1.72
CA PRO A 106 11.13 -6.79 -2.55
C PRO A 106 11.89 -7.22 -3.82
N ALA A 107 12.53 -6.27 -4.52
CA ALA A 107 13.30 -6.57 -5.72
C ALA A 107 14.52 -7.45 -5.43
N ILE A 108 15.27 -7.14 -4.35
CA ILE A 108 16.42 -7.94 -3.91
C ILE A 108 15.99 -9.37 -3.58
N LEU A 109 14.88 -9.56 -2.87
CA LEU A 109 14.36 -10.88 -2.54
C LEU A 109 14.02 -11.70 -3.79
N VAL A 110 13.35 -11.09 -4.77
CA VAL A 110 13.04 -11.74 -6.06
C VAL A 110 14.32 -12.14 -6.79
N LEU A 111 15.32 -11.27 -6.85
CA LEU A 111 16.60 -11.55 -7.51
C LEU A 111 17.35 -12.70 -6.83
N VAL A 112 17.37 -12.73 -5.50
CA VAL A 112 17.99 -13.81 -4.72
C VAL A 112 17.27 -15.13 -4.97
N ALA A 113 15.94 -15.14 -4.91
CA ALA A 113 15.13 -16.33 -5.18
C ALA A 113 15.36 -16.86 -6.61
N ALA A 114 15.32 -15.97 -7.61
CA ALA A 114 15.60 -16.32 -9.00
C ALA A 114 17.01 -16.91 -9.17
N ALA A 115 18.02 -16.32 -8.53
CA ALA A 115 19.38 -16.83 -8.58
C ALA A 115 19.51 -18.23 -7.97
N ILE A 116 18.79 -18.52 -6.88
CA ILE A 116 18.74 -19.86 -6.27
C ILE A 116 18.09 -20.88 -7.22
N VAL A 117 16.95 -20.52 -7.82
CA VAL A 117 16.23 -21.39 -8.76
C VAL A 117 17.10 -21.70 -9.98
N VAL A 118 17.72 -20.69 -10.59
CA VAL A 118 18.60 -20.87 -11.76
C VAL A 118 19.80 -21.75 -11.40
N ARG A 119 20.42 -21.56 -10.22
CA ARG A 119 21.52 -22.41 -9.76
C ARG A 119 21.09 -23.86 -9.60
N ARG A 120 19.92 -24.13 -9.02
CA ARG A 120 19.38 -25.50 -8.88
C ARG A 120 19.01 -26.13 -10.21
N ALA A 121 18.37 -25.38 -11.10
CA ALA A 121 18.01 -25.87 -12.44
C ALA A 121 19.25 -26.25 -13.27
N ARG A 122 20.38 -25.54 -13.06
CA ARG A 122 21.66 -25.85 -13.71
C ARG A 122 22.42 -27.02 -13.07
N GLY A 123 22.23 -27.28 -11.78
CA GLY A 123 22.87 -28.38 -11.06
C GLY A 123 22.17 -29.74 -11.16
N GLY A 124 20.95 -29.79 -11.70
CA GLY A 124 20.07 -30.99 -11.68
C GLY A 124 19.97 -31.77 -13.00
N ARG A 125 20.95 -31.67 -13.89
CA ARG A 125 21.07 -32.56 -15.06
C ARG A 125 22.31 -33.42 -14.96
N GLU A 126 22.46 -34.13 -13.84
CA GLU A 126 23.19 -35.40 -13.90
C GLU A 126 22.31 -36.32 -14.74
N ALA A 127 22.76 -36.61 -15.97
CA ALA A 127 22.10 -37.62 -16.78
C ALA A 127 22.00 -38.88 -15.91
N ALA A 128 20.78 -39.39 -15.70
CA ALA A 128 20.60 -40.67 -15.03
C ALA A 128 21.59 -41.67 -15.67
N PRO A 129 22.37 -42.42 -14.87
CA PRO A 129 23.29 -43.40 -15.41
C PRO A 129 22.56 -44.25 -16.45
N PRO A 130 23.16 -44.52 -17.63
CA PRO A 130 22.49 -45.33 -18.64
C PRO A 130 22.11 -46.68 -18.01
N LEU A 131 20.82 -47.05 -18.12
CA LEU A 131 20.30 -48.30 -17.57
C LEU A 131 21.14 -49.47 -18.08
N ASP A 132 21.46 -50.40 -17.19
CA ASP A 132 22.06 -51.66 -17.61
C ASP A 132 21.03 -52.52 -18.35
N GLU A 133 21.52 -53.54 -19.06
CA GLU A 133 20.66 -54.38 -19.90
C GLU A 133 19.67 -55.22 -19.08
N ALA A 134 20.04 -55.59 -17.85
CA ALA A 134 19.17 -56.37 -16.96
C ALA A 134 18.00 -55.52 -16.43
N GLU A 135 18.24 -54.25 -16.12
CA GLU A 135 17.25 -53.29 -15.68
C GLU A 135 16.26 -52.95 -16.80
N ARG A 136 16.74 -52.81 -18.03
CA ARG A 136 15.87 -52.63 -19.22
C ARG A 136 14.99 -53.86 -19.45
N ALA A 137 15.55 -55.05 -19.35
CA ALA A 137 14.79 -56.29 -19.50
C ALA A 137 13.71 -56.43 -18.41
N ARG A 138 14.04 -56.09 -17.16
CA ARG A 138 13.07 -56.07 -16.05
C ARG A 138 11.95 -55.05 -16.27
N LEU A 139 12.28 -53.85 -16.74
CA LEU A 139 11.29 -52.81 -17.07
C LEU A 139 10.35 -53.26 -18.19
N ALA A 140 10.89 -53.84 -19.26
CA ALA A 140 10.09 -54.36 -20.37
C ALA A 140 9.11 -55.44 -19.90
N ALA A 141 9.58 -56.38 -19.07
CA ALA A 141 8.73 -57.41 -18.47
C ALA A 141 7.59 -56.83 -17.60
N LEU A 142 7.87 -55.77 -16.83
CA LEU A 142 6.84 -55.10 -16.02
C LEU A 142 5.79 -54.37 -16.89
N VAL A 143 6.24 -53.70 -17.96
CA VAL A 143 5.33 -53.01 -18.91
C VAL A 143 4.43 -54.02 -19.63
N ASP A 144 4.97 -55.16 -20.05
CA ASP A 144 4.19 -56.20 -20.73
C ASP A 144 3.19 -56.87 -19.77
N ALA A 145 3.59 -57.11 -18.51
CA ALA A 145 2.71 -57.65 -17.48
C ALA A 145 1.52 -56.71 -17.17
N GLU A 146 1.74 -55.39 -17.12
CA GLU A 146 0.67 -54.40 -16.95
C GLU A 146 -0.26 -54.34 -18.16
N ARG A 147 0.30 -54.40 -19.39
CA ARG A 147 -0.51 -54.42 -20.62
C ARG A 147 -1.43 -55.65 -20.69
N GLN A 148 -0.96 -56.80 -20.23
CA GLN A 148 -1.75 -58.04 -20.17
C GLN A 148 -2.84 -57.99 -19.09
N ARG A 149 -2.59 -57.32 -17.97
CA ARG A 149 -3.58 -57.14 -16.90
C ARG A 149 -4.77 -56.27 -17.31
N HIS A 150 -4.55 -55.33 -18.24
CA HIS A 150 -5.53 -54.37 -18.71
C HIS A 150 -6.27 -54.80 -20.00
N SER A 151 -6.02 -56.02 -20.50
CA SER A 151 -6.75 -56.64 -21.62
C SER A 151 -7.75 -57.68 -21.12
#